data_AF-A0A9D2KAW4-F1
#
_entry.id   AF-A0A9D2KAW4-F1
#
_cell.length_a   1.000
_cell.length_b   1.000
_cell.length_c   1.000
_cell.angle_alpha   90.00
_cell.angle_beta   90.00
_cell.angle_gamma   90.00
#
_symmetry.space_group_name_H-M   'P 1'
#
loop_
_entity.id
_entity.type
_entity.pdbx_description
1 polymer ?
#
loop_
_entity_poly.entity_id
_entity_poly.type
_entity_poly.pdbx_seq_one_letter_code
_entity_poly.pdbx_strand_id
1 'polypeptide(L)'
;MIKKILSKLAEWFFKSKSTLFDSVEEYEAIKAEEKELRFSFKWWLQQVMKIMFLVIIIIITLLLFGCSPATVTKYEPVYIPVKCEVIEPKLPVYSGDIIKDNLKILKYADELKISLNKCIGR
;
A
#
# COMPACT_ATOMS: atom_id res chain seq x y z
N MET A 1 55.94 62.11 44.92
CA MET A 1 54.97 62.03 43.80
C MET A 1 55.04 60.71 43.03
N ILE A 2 56.23 60.24 42.65
CA ILE A 2 56.44 59.04 41.80
C ILE A 2 55.84 57.74 42.36
N LYS A 3 55.99 57.47 43.67
CA LYS A 3 55.42 56.25 44.31
C LYS A 3 53.89 56.14 44.20
N LYS A 4 53.18 57.27 44.17
CA LYS A 4 51.71 57.32 44.12
C LYS A 4 51.16 57.06 42.70
N ILE A 5 51.97 57.36 41.69
CA ILE A 5 51.65 57.09 40.28
C ILE A 5 51.88 55.60 39.99
N LEU A 6 52.99 55.04 40.47
CA LEU A 6 53.31 53.62 40.33
C LEU A 6 52.25 52.71 40.98
N SER A 7 51.73 53.04 42.17
CA SER A 7 50.70 52.21 42.80
C SER A 7 49.38 52.21 42.01
N LYS A 8 48.95 53.37 41.49
CA LYS A 8 47.75 53.47 40.66
C LYS A 8 47.88 52.72 39.33
N LEU A 9 49.06 52.75 38.73
CA LEU A 9 49.36 52.01 37.50
C LEU A 9 49.31 50.50 37.76
N ALA A 10 49.86 50.04 38.88
CA ALA A 10 49.77 48.64 39.28
C ALA A 10 48.31 48.20 39.51
N GLU A 11 47.52 48.97 40.27
CA GLU A 11 46.09 48.67 40.50
C GLU A 11 45.30 48.60 39.18
N TRP A 12 45.55 49.51 38.25
CA TRP A 12 44.87 49.52 36.96
C TRP A 12 45.27 48.33 36.08
N PHE A 13 46.56 47.96 36.06
CA PHE A 13 47.04 46.76 35.35
C PHE A 13 46.46 45.47 35.92
N PHE A 14 46.40 45.33 37.26
CA PHE A 14 45.80 44.16 37.89
C PHE A 14 44.31 44.05 37.60
N LYS A 15 43.58 45.18 37.63
CA LYS A 15 42.16 45.23 37.31
C LYS A 15 41.87 44.89 35.85
N SER A 16 42.69 45.39 34.92
CA SER A 16 42.59 45.06 33.49
C SER A 16 42.87 43.58 33.24
N LYS A 17 43.90 43.02 33.88
CA LYS A 17 44.25 41.61 33.76
C LYS A 17 43.13 40.72 34.31
N SER A 18 42.57 41.01 35.50
CA SER A 18 41.49 40.19 36.06
C SER A 18 40.25 40.16 35.17
N THR A 19 39.83 41.30 34.63
CA THR A 19 38.67 41.37 33.71
C THR A 19 38.90 40.62 32.38
N LEU A 20 40.14 40.61 31.90
CA LEU A 20 40.50 39.89 30.67
C LEU A 20 40.55 38.37 30.92
N PHE A 21 40.99 37.93 32.10
CA PHE A 21 40.93 36.50 32.46
C PHE A 21 39.49 36.01 32.62
N ASP A 22 38.62 36.76 33.32
CA ASP A 22 37.21 36.39 33.50
C ASP A 22 36.48 36.23 32.15
N SER A 23 36.71 37.17 31.21
CA SER A 23 36.09 37.11 29.87
C SER A 23 36.63 35.99 28.98
N VAL A 24 37.90 35.59 29.14
CA VAL A 24 38.46 34.45 28.40
C VAL A 24 37.90 33.13 28.94
N GLU A 25 37.76 33.00 30.26
CA GLU A 25 37.22 31.81 30.91
C GLU A 25 35.73 31.61 30.54
N GLU A 26 34.94 32.68 30.51
CA GLU A 26 33.54 32.64 30.06
C GLU A 26 33.42 32.24 28.57
N TYR A 27 34.32 32.73 27.71
CA TYR A 27 34.33 32.35 26.29
C TYR A 27 34.74 30.88 26.07
N GLU A 28 35.72 30.37 26.82
CA GLU A 28 36.12 28.98 26.76
C GLU A 28 35.02 28.04 27.27
N ALA A 29 34.30 28.43 28.33
CA ALA A 29 33.15 27.69 28.84
C ALA A 29 32.01 27.59 27.80
N ILE A 30 31.61 28.72 27.19
CA ILE A 30 30.59 28.74 26.14
C ILE A 30 30.99 27.86 24.95
N LYS A 31 32.27 27.88 24.57
CA LYS A 31 32.80 27.08 23.45
C LYS A 31 32.86 25.58 23.77
N ALA A 32 33.02 25.21 25.04
CA ALA A 32 32.94 23.82 25.49
C ALA A 32 31.50 23.31 25.44
N GLU A 33 30.55 24.10 25.94
CA GLU A 33 29.11 23.76 25.90
C GLU A 33 28.60 23.60 24.45
N GLU A 34 29.02 24.48 23.54
CA GLU A 34 28.62 24.39 22.13
C GLU A 34 29.13 23.08 21.46
N LYS A 35 30.32 22.60 21.84
CA LYS A 35 30.86 21.33 21.34
C LYS A 35 30.07 20.14 21.85
N GLU A 36 29.69 20.14 23.12
CA GLU A 36 28.86 19.07 23.71
C GLU A 36 27.47 19.02 23.07
N LEU A 37 26.84 20.18 22.87
CA LEU A 37 25.55 20.29 22.19
C LEU A 37 25.62 19.77 20.75
N ARG A 38 26.68 20.12 20.00
CA ARG A 38 26.88 19.60 18.63
C ARG A 38 27.08 18.08 18.60
N PHE A 39 27.78 17.51 19.58
CA PHE A 39 27.99 16.07 19.68
C PHE A 39 26.67 15.33 19.99
N SER A 40 25.92 15.84 20.98
CA SER A 40 24.60 15.32 21.35
C SER A 40 23.63 15.37 20.17
N PHE A 41 23.56 16.49 19.46
CA PHE A 41 22.68 16.66 18.30
C PHE A 41 23.02 15.71 17.15
N LYS A 42 24.32 15.55 16.82
CA LYS A 42 24.77 14.59 15.79
C LYS A 42 24.42 13.16 16.15
N TRP A 43 24.60 12.77 17.41
CA TRP A 43 24.25 11.44 17.88
C TRP A 43 22.74 11.18 17.76
N TRP A 44 21.92 12.16 18.13
CA TRP A 44 20.47 12.09 18.04
C TRP A 44 19.98 11.98 16.59
N LEU A 45 20.50 12.82 15.69
CA LEU A 45 20.22 12.73 14.26
C LEU A 45 20.57 11.37 13.67
N GLN A 46 21.70 10.78 14.09
CA GLN A 46 22.09 9.45 13.62
C GLN A 46 21.09 8.36 14.05
N GLN A 47 20.55 8.44 15.27
CA GLN A 47 19.53 7.49 15.72
C GLN A 47 18.20 7.67 14.98
N VAL A 48 17.78 8.92 14.77
CA VAL A 48 16.55 9.23 14.01
C VAL A 48 16.64 8.72 12.58
N MET A 49 17.77 8.94 11.90
CA MET A 49 18.00 8.45 10.53
C MET A 49 17.95 6.92 10.45
N LYS A 50 18.51 6.21 11.44
CA LYS A 50 18.45 4.74 11.51
C LYS A 50 17.03 4.23 11.72
N ILE A 51 16.28 4.84 12.62
CA ILE A 51 14.88 4.47 12.89
C ILE A 51 14.03 4.71 11.64
N MET A 52 14.19 5.87 10.98
CA MET A 52 13.47 6.20 9.75
C MET A 52 13.75 5.19 8.64
N PHE A 53 15.03 4.80 8.46
CA PHE A 53 15.41 3.77 7.49
C PHE A 53 14.78 2.40 7.79
N LEU A 54 14.74 2.00 9.07
CA LEU A 54 14.13 0.75 9.52
C LEU A 54 12.62 0.72 9.25
N VAL A 55 11.93 1.83 9.51
CA VAL A 55 10.50 2.00 9.21
C VAL A 55 10.24 1.89 7.70
N ILE A 56 11.07 2.53 6.87
CA ILE A 56 10.95 2.44 5.41
C ILE A 56 11.09 0.99 4.93
N ILE A 57 12.08 0.24 5.45
CA ILE A 57 12.26 -1.18 5.11
C ILE A 57 11.02 -2.00 5.49
N ILE A 58 10.47 -1.79 6.69
CA ILE A 58 9.27 -2.49 7.16
C ILE A 58 8.06 -2.21 6.26
N ILE A 59 7.88 -0.96 5.83
CA ILE A 59 6.78 -0.60 4.92
C ILE A 59 6.97 -1.28 3.57
N ILE A 60 8.18 -1.27 3.01
CA ILE A 60 8.46 -1.92 1.72
C ILE A 60 8.23 -3.43 1.81
N THR A 61 8.68 -4.09 2.88
CA THR A 61 8.44 -5.54 3.04
C THR A 61 6.96 -5.85 3.24
N LEU A 62 6.21 -5.03 3.98
CA LEU A 62 4.76 -5.16 4.08
C LEU A 62 4.05 -4.97 2.74
N LEU A 63 4.49 -4.05 1.90
CA LEU A 63 3.91 -3.87 0.57
C LEU A 63 4.20 -5.05 -0.38
N LEU A 64 5.40 -5.62 -0.30
CA LEU A 64 5.80 -6.73 -1.16
C LEU A 64 5.21 -8.07 -0.72
N PHE A 65 5.09 -8.32 0.59
CA PHE A 65 4.67 -9.62 1.13
C PHE A 65 3.27 -9.59 1.74
N GLY A 66 2.71 -8.42 2.06
CA GLY A 66 1.49 -8.30 2.86
C GLY A 66 0.16 -8.32 2.11
N CYS A 67 0.15 -8.24 0.77
CA CYS A 67 -1.13 -8.20 0.06
C CYS A 67 -1.05 -8.66 -1.41
N SER A 68 -0.43 -9.81 -1.68
CA SER A 68 -0.91 -10.60 -2.82
C SER A 68 -2.00 -11.50 -2.26
N PRO A 69 -3.30 -11.16 -2.38
CA PRO A 69 -4.31 -12.19 -2.22
C PRO A 69 -3.87 -13.27 -3.20
N ALA A 70 -3.58 -14.48 -2.71
CA ALA A 70 -3.34 -15.62 -3.56
C ALA A 70 -4.44 -15.54 -4.61
N THR A 71 -4.08 -15.22 -5.84
CA THR A 71 -5.05 -15.11 -6.93
C THR A 71 -5.43 -16.54 -7.18
N VAL A 72 -6.38 -17.01 -6.37
CA VAL A 72 -7.19 -18.17 -6.65
C VAL A 72 -7.84 -17.77 -7.95
N THR A 73 -7.19 -18.15 -9.05
CA THR A 73 -7.76 -18.19 -10.37
C THR A 73 -8.90 -19.17 -10.23
N LYS A 74 -10.03 -18.63 -9.77
CA LYS A 74 -11.26 -19.35 -9.57
C LYS A 74 -11.72 -19.62 -11.00
N TYR A 75 -11.36 -20.79 -11.52
CA TYR A 75 -11.83 -21.25 -12.80
C TYR A 75 -13.35 -21.34 -12.68
N GLU A 76 -14.05 -20.32 -13.17
CA GLU A 76 -15.51 -20.34 -13.20
C GLU A 76 -15.94 -21.32 -14.29
N PRO A 77 -16.92 -22.20 -14.02
CA PRO A 77 -17.47 -23.06 -15.05
C PRO A 77 -18.16 -22.20 -16.10
N VAL A 78 -17.63 -22.21 -17.32
CA VAL A 78 -18.23 -21.56 -18.49
C VAL A 78 -18.99 -22.59 -19.31
N TYR A 79 -20.21 -22.24 -19.73
CA TYR A 79 -21.01 -23.08 -20.61
C TYR A 79 -20.65 -22.77 -22.07
N ILE A 80 -20.17 -23.77 -22.80
CA ILE A 80 -19.86 -23.65 -24.23
C ILE A 80 -21.09 -24.12 -25.01
N PRO A 81 -21.70 -23.29 -25.87
CA PRO A 81 -22.85 -23.72 -26.66
C PRO A 81 -22.42 -24.79 -27.66
N VAL A 82 -22.90 -26.02 -27.46
CA VAL A 82 -22.72 -27.12 -28.41
C VAL A 82 -23.85 -27.13 -29.44
N LYS A 83 -23.52 -27.35 -30.71
CA LYS A 83 -24.55 -27.55 -31.75
C LYS A 83 -25.32 -28.82 -31.42
N CYS A 84 -26.63 -28.71 -31.26
CA CYS A 84 -27.53 -29.84 -31.10
C CYS A 84 -28.29 -30.07 -32.40
N GLU A 85 -28.15 -31.25 -33.00
CA GLU A 85 -28.93 -31.63 -34.17
C GLU A 85 -30.32 -32.12 -33.71
N VAL A 86 -31.35 -31.33 -34.05
CA VAL A 86 -32.75 -31.70 -33.81
C VAL A 86 -33.33 -32.18 -35.13
N ILE A 87 -33.77 -33.44 -35.18
CA ILE A 87 -34.49 -33.98 -36.32
C ILE A 87 -35.95 -33.57 -36.15
N GLU A 88 -36.43 -32.68 -37.02
CA GLU A 88 -37.83 -32.25 -37.01
C GLU A 88 -38.76 -33.41 -37.42
N PRO A 89 -39.83 -33.67 -36.65
CA PRO A 89 -40.84 -34.66 -37.03
C PRO A 89 -41.61 -34.21 -38.27
N LYS A 90 -42.20 -35.16 -39.01
CA LYS A 90 -42.98 -34.84 -40.21
C LYS A 90 -44.25 -34.07 -39.84
N LEU A 91 -44.49 -32.94 -40.50
CA LEU A 91 -45.73 -32.19 -40.31
C LEU A 91 -46.95 -33.06 -40.64
N PRO A 92 -48.02 -33.00 -39.82
CA PRO A 92 -49.22 -33.77 -40.07
C PRO A 92 -50.00 -33.23 -41.27
N VAL A 93 -50.52 -34.13 -42.09
CA VAL A 93 -51.38 -33.79 -43.23
C VAL A 93 -52.83 -33.65 -42.77
N TYR A 94 -53.45 -32.53 -43.16
CA TYR A 94 -54.85 -32.22 -42.90
C TYR A 94 -55.76 -33.30 -43.49
N SER A 95 -56.65 -33.85 -42.66
CA SER A 95 -57.58 -34.91 -43.07
C SER A 95 -59.04 -34.49 -43.15
N GLY A 96 -59.38 -33.26 -42.77
CA GLY A 96 -60.76 -32.74 -42.85
C GLY A 96 -61.64 -33.12 -41.66
N ASP A 97 -61.10 -33.91 -40.73
CA ASP A 97 -61.75 -34.33 -39.49
C ASP A 97 -61.08 -33.59 -38.33
N ILE A 98 -61.78 -32.60 -37.78
CA ILE A 98 -61.27 -31.67 -36.77
C ILE A 98 -60.71 -32.42 -35.55
N ILE A 99 -61.36 -33.52 -35.12
CA ILE A 99 -60.94 -34.28 -33.95
C ILE A 99 -59.63 -35.01 -34.26
N LYS A 100 -59.55 -35.67 -35.41
CA LYS A 100 -58.33 -36.38 -35.83
C LYS A 100 -57.17 -35.44 -36.10
N ASP A 101 -57.44 -34.28 -36.69
CA ASP A 101 -56.41 -33.29 -37.00
C ASP A 101 -55.84 -32.65 -35.72
N ASN A 102 -56.68 -32.36 -34.73
CA ASN A 102 -56.23 -31.91 -33.41
C ASN A 102 -55.35 -32.96 -32.72
N LEU A 103 -55.72 -34.25 -32.76
CA LEU A 103 -54.90 -35.32 -32.18
C LEU A 103 -53.53 -35.45 -32.87
N LYS A 104 -53.49 -35.31 -34.20
CA LYS A 104 -52.23 -35.32 -34.95
C LYS A 104 -51.33 -34.13 -34.60
N ILE A 105 -51.91 -32.94 -34.41
CA ILE A 105 -51.18 -31.73 -34.00
C ILE A 105 -50.60 -31.90 -32.60
N LEU A 106 -51.40 -32.44 -31.66
CA LEU A 106 -50.92 -32.72 -30.30
C LEU A 106 -49.75 -33.70 -30.30
N LYS A 107 -49.86 -34.78 -31.07
CA LYS A 107 -48.77 -35.75 -31.22
C LYS A 107 -47.50 -35.14 -31.80
N TYR A 108 -47.64 -34.29 -32.83
CA TYR A 108 -46.52 -33.56 -33.43
C TYR A 108 -45.84 -32.64 -32.40
N ALA A 109 -46.62 -31.92 -31.59
CA ALA A 109 -46.10 -31.03 -30.56
C ALA A 109 -45.33 -31.81 -29.46
N ASP A 110 -45.82 -32.98 -29.06
CA ASP A 110 -45.15 -33.85 -28.09
C ASP A 110 -43.81 -34.39 -28.62
N GLU A 111 -43.78 -34.86 -29.88
CA GLU A 111 -42.56 -35.38 -30.51
C GLU A 111 -41.49 -34.28 -30.67
N LEU A 112 -41.92 -33.05 -31.00
CA LEU A 112 -41.04 -31.89 -31.08
C LEU A 112 -40.49 -31.52 -29.70
N LYS A 113 -41.34 -31.49 -28.66
CA LYS A 113 -40.93 -31.20 -27.28
C LYS A 113 -39.91 -32.20 -26.75
N ILE A 114 -40.12 -33.50 -27.00
CA ILE A 114 -39.17 -34.55 -26.63
C ILE A 114 -37.81 -34.34 -27.31
N SER A 115 -37.83 -33.97 -28.59
CA SER A 115 -36.60 -33.76 -29.37
C SER A 115 -35.83 -32.51 -28.92
N LEU A 116 -36.53 -31.42 -28.59
CA LEU A 116 -35.92 -30.19 -28.06
C LEU A 116 -35.34 -30.38 -26.66
N ASN A 117 -36.02 -31.16 -25.79
CA ASN A 117 -35.55 -31.42 -24.43
C ASN A 117 -34.21 -32.19 -24.39
N LYS A 118 -33.87 -32.94 -25.44
CA LYS A 118 -32.56 -33.61 -25.54
C LYS A 118 -31.39 -32.61 -25.64
N CYS A 119 -31.65 -31.38 -26.06
CA CYS A 119 -30.63 -30.34 -26.21
C CYS A 119 -30.44 -29.47 -24.97
N ILE A 120 -31.33 -29.57 -23.97
CA ILE A 120 -31.32 -28.69 -22.78
C ILE A 120 -30.51 -29.31 -21.62
N GLY A 121 -30.25 -30.62 -21.64
CA GLY A 121 -29.63 -31.36 -20.53
C GLY A 121 -28.22 -31.90 -20.80
N ARG A 122 -27.47 -31.37 -21.76
CA ARG A 122 -26.12 -31.83 -22.11
C ARG A 122 -25.10 -30.70 -22.02
#